data_AF-A0A3R7FFJ4-F1
#
_entry.id   AF-A0A3R7FFJ4-F1
#
_cell.length_a   1.000
_cell.length_b   1.000
_cell.length_c   1.000
_cell.angle_alpha   90.00
_cell.angle_beta   90.00
_cell.angle_gamma   90.00
#
_symmetry.space_group_name_H-M   'P 1'
#
loop_
_entity.id
_entity.type
_entity.pdbx_description
1 polymer ?
#
loop_
_entity_poly.entity_id
_entity_poly.type
_entity_poly.pdbx_seq_one_letter_code
_entity_poly.pdbx_strand_id
1 'polypeptide(L)'
;ILGAYASKDGNIIAFETWEEWDGVDLNGDGDTTDSIIRYYDMFTETIVNTTAAGYEPSIDGDIIAFCTDESEENEDLNNDGDTDDRIIRYYNISSGIVTNTTAYGDFPCVKGDIIAFETWESDFGNDLNGDDDTDDNVIRYYNISDGTITSTAEMGYYASVDGRKIAFYTYESDLDEDVNGDGDKDDSIIRYYVIPQIHQGDLILDDNDVYVIEGEFNINGSIIVTENATLILKNAVINFMQKSDWQYNMSLRNPLNGNPRLQAKNTTITSDYKYKISLASNTFANVSDSKFIGSPLAYCWLWVSGSATFHNLTVYGLSISGSFDIFLSHSSIHSLNVYSGSVSAYNSSINSAITYGSGQISMNKCTVHSLSTFDQSRQYVSNSTVEIISTKGNSSVWLTNSSFTEKYLYNNSKVFILWYLDVHVIDSEGTNIPNANTTAYYPNGTLAESKLTETNGRAKLTLLEKMLNATGEYPVGNYTITATYETHEGQESVNMTENKEITIQLPFIIPEFPTNLLITLLIAVTTTLFALKRFKKLKLKPLKQ
;
A
#
# COMPACT_ATOMS: atom_id res chain seq x y z
N ILE A 1 13.08 -50.50 32.71
CA ILE A 1 12.50 -49.15 32.68
C ILE A 1 11.03 -49.36 32.37
N LEU A 2 10.15 -49.05 33.31
CA LEU A 2 8.73 -48.94 33.03
C LEU A 2 8.52 -47.49 32.60
N GLY A 3 7.78 -47.28 31.52
CA GLY A 3 7.57 -45.96 30.93
C GLY A 3 6.61 -46.02 29.76
N ALA A 4 5.83 -44.96 29.56
CA ALA A 4 4.92 -44.76 28.43
C ALA A 4 5.22 -43.44 27.70
N TYR A 5 4.57 -43.25 26.54
CA TYR A 5 4.64 -42.03 25.72
C TYR A 5 6.07 -41.52 25.48
N ALA A 6 6.97 -42.43 25.12
CA ALA A 6 8.37 -42.08 24.95
C ALA A 6 8.57 -41.12 23.77
N SER A 7 9.24 -39.99 24.02
CA SER A 7 9.71 -39.04 23.02
C SER A 7 11.23 -38.97 23.05
N LYS A 8 11.84 -38.81 21.87
CA LYS A 8 13.30 -38.91 21.72
C LYS A 8 13.84 -37.75 20.90
N ASP A 9 14.83 -37.07 21.47
CA ASP A 9 15.70 -36.16 20.73
C ASP A 9 17.17 -36.42 21.10
N GLY A 10 18.03 -36.43 20.08
CA GLY A 10 19.45 -36.75 20.24
C GLY A 10 19.68 -38.04 21.04
N ASN A 11 20.33 -37.88 22.21
CA ASN A 11 20.69 -38.95 23.14
C ASN A 11 19.70 -39.15 24.30
N ILE A 12 18.64 -38.35 24.36
CA ILE A 12 17.68 -38.39 25.46
C ILE A 12 16.38 -39.04 24.98
N ILE A 13 15.85 -39.93 25.81
CA ILE A 13 14.49 -40.47 25.66
C ILE A 13 13.70 -40.00 26.90
N ALA A 14 12.80 -39.04 26.73
CA ALA A 14 11.85 -38.64 27.75
C ALA A 14 10.65 -39.59 27.74
N PHE A 15 10.11 -39.91 28.91
CA PHE A 15 8.96 -40.79 29.10
C PHE A 15 8.31 -40.52 30.45
N GLU A 16 7.03 -40.79 30.57
CA GLU A 16 6.33 -40.73 31.87
C GLU A 16 6.44 -42.08 32.60
N THR A 17 6.37 -42.07 33.92
CA THR A 17 6.33 -43.28 34.76
C THR A 17 5.34 -43.09 35.89
N TRP A 18 4.31 -43.90 35.92
CA TRP A 18 3.38 -43.94 37.06
C TRP A 18 4.06 -44.55 38.27
N GLU A 19 3.96 -43.88 39.41
CA GLU A 19 4.53 -44.32 40.68
C GLU A 19 3.94 -45.66 41.15
N GLU A 20 2.65 -45.89 40.89
CA GLU A 20 1.95 -47.13 41.21
C GLU A 20 2.53 -48.38 40.51
N TRP A 21 3.23 -48.22 39.38
CA TRP A 21 3.81 -49.34 38.65
C TRP A 21 4.93 -50.03 39.41
N ASP A 22 5.72 -49.25 40.15
CA ASP A 22 6.81 -49.73 41.00
C ASP A 22 6.48 -49.60 42.51
N GLY A 23 5.37 -48.93 42.86
CA GLY A 23 4.97 -48.63 44.24
C GLY A 23 5.95 -47.71 44.95
N VAL A 24 6.57 -46.79 44.22
CA VAL A 24 7.61 -45.88 44.70
C VAL A 24 7.15 -44.45 44.50
N ASP A 25 7.11 -43.70 45.60
CA ASP A 25 7.00 -42.24 45.63
C ASP A 25 8.29 -41.63 44.99
N LEU A 26 8.15 -41.16 43.75
CA LEU A 26 9.20 -40.63 42.89
C LEU A 26 9.33 -39.10 43.03
N ASN A 27 8.26 -38.36 43.31
CA ASN A 27 8.30 -36.90 43.52
C ASN A 27 8.51 -36.50 45.00
N GLY A 28 8.29 -37.41 45.95
CA GLY A 28 8.48 -37.23 47.39
C GLY A 28 7.30 -36.56 48.10
N ASP A 29 6.10 -36.59 47.52
CA ASP A 29 4.92 -35.90 48.03
C ASP A 29 4.15 -36.70 49.10
N GLY A 30 4.46 -37.99 49.22
CA GLY A 30 3.92 -38.89 50.21
C GLY A 30 2.81 -39.82 49.73
N ASP A 31 2.47 -39.84 48.44
CA ASP A 31 1.65 -40.89 47.83
C ASP A 31 2.37 -41.62 46.68
N THR A 32 1.61 -42.38 45.87
CA THR A 32 2.16 -43.18 44.76
C THR A 32 1.21 -43.19 43.57
N THR A 33 0.42 -42.14 43.41
CA THR A 33 -0.63 -42.06 42.37
C THR A 33 -0.25 -41.20 41.19
N ASP A 34 0.90 -40.52 41.25
CA ASP A 34 1.30 -39.58 40.20
C ASP A 34 1.99 -40.26 39.02
N SER A 35 1.87 -39.62 37.87
CA SER A 35 2.73 -39.87 36.71
C SER A 35 3.93 -38.93 36.74
N ILE A 36 5.16 -39.45 36.75
CA ILE A 36 6.36 -38.63 36.84
C ILE A 36 7.15 -38.63 35.54
N ILE A 37 7.52 -37.44 35.07
CA ILE A 37 8.40 -37.27 33.91
C ILE A 37 9.82 -37.72 34.25
N ARG A 38 10.37 -38.58 33.40
CA ARG A 38 11.73 -39.11 33.52
C ARG A 38 12.41 -39.09 32.17
N TYR A 39 13.73 -39.18 32.18
CA TYR A 39 14.45 -39.39 30.93
C TYR A 39 15.62 -40.35 31.07
N TYR A 40 15.85 -41.12 30.01
CA TYR A 40 16.99 -42.00 29.85
C TYR A 40 18.03 -41.30 28.99
N ASP A 41 19.20 -41.03 29.56
CA ASP A 41 20.36 -40.53 28.85
C ASP A 41 21.16 -41.70 28.29
N MET A 42 21.11 -41.87 26.97
CA MET A 42 21.81 -42.93 26.25
C MET A 42 23.34 -42.74 26.24
N PHE A 43 23.85 -41.54 26.54
CA PHE A 43 25.28 -41.29 26.62
C PHE A 43 25.87 -41.76 27.95
N THR A 44 25.19 -41.48 29.06
CA THR A 44 25.60 -41.93 30.39
C THR A 44 25.03 -43.29 30.79
N GLU A 45 24.07 -43.79 30.02
CA GLU A 45 23.27 -44.99 30.29
C GLU A 45 22.53 -44.92 31.63
N THR A 46 22.10 -43.72 32.04
CA THR A 46 21.41 -43.48 33.31
C THR A 46 19.98 -43.00 33.09
N ILE A 47 19.12 -43.28 34.09
CA ILE A 47 17.79 -42.70 34.15
C ILE A 47 17.83 -41.56 35.16
N VAL A 48 17.34 -40.41 34.75
CA VAL A 48 17.17 -39.24 35.60
C VAL A 48 15.70 -39.11 35.97
N ASN A 49 15.45 -38.92 37.27
CA ASN A 49 14.15 -38.56 37.81
C ASN A 49 14.04 -37.04 37.87
N THR A 50 13.08 -36.43 37.18
CA THR A 50 12.92 -34.97 37.20
C THR A 50 12.10 -34.47 38.38
N THR A 51 11.43 -35.39 39.10
CA THR A 51 10.44 -35.14 40.15
C THR A 51 9.25 -34.29 39.71
N ALA A 52 9.04 -34.11 38.40
CA ALA A 52 7.93 -33.35 37.87
C ALA A 52 6.75 -34.29 37.59
N ALA A 53 5.60 -34.03 38.20
CA ALA A 53 4.35 -34.70 37.84
C ALA A 53 3.93 -34.28 36.43
N GLY A 54 3.47 -35.22 35.61
CA GLY A 54 2.96 -34.96 34.28
C GLY A 54 2.93 -36.14 33.31
N TYR A 55 2.41 -35.82 32.14
CA TYR A 55 1.99 -36.74 31.10
C TYR A 55 2.54 -36.36 29.72
N GLU A 56 2.59 -37.35 28.84
CA GLU A 56 2.75 -37.15 27.38
C GLU A 56 3.98 -36.30 27.00
N PRO A 57 5.19 -36.66 27.47
CA PRO A 57 6.35 -35.82 27.28
C PRO A 57 6.75 -35.70 25.81
N SER A 58 7.11 -34.50 25.40
CA SER A 58 7.73 -34.19 24.11
C SER A 58 9.08 -33.51 24.34
N ILE A 59 10.11 -33.89 23.59
CA ILE A 59 11.47 -33.40 23.80
C ILE A 59 12.07 -32.80 22.52
N ASP A 60 12.70 -31.63 22.65
CA ASP A 60 13.58 -31.02 21.65
C ASP A 60 14.73 -30.30 22.35
N GLY A 61 15.96 -30.71 22.05
CA GLY A 61 17.17 -30.19 22.68
C GLY A 61 17.17 -30.39 24.19
N ASP A 62 17.07 -29.28 24.92
CA ASP A 62 17.19 -29.21 26.38
C ASP A 62 15.82 -29.13 27.07
N ILE A 63 14.72 -29.11 26.31
CA ILE A 63 13.37 -28.89 26.80
C ILE A 63 12.56 -30.17 26.67
N ILE A 64 11.95 -30.60 27.79
CA ILE A 64 10.90 -31.62 27.82
C ILE A 64 9.60 -30.90 28.17
N ALA A 65 8.69 -30.76 27.21
CA ALA A 65 7.33 -30.26 27.45
C ALA A 65 6.39 -31.41 27.84
N PHE A 66 5.45 -31.15 28.73
CA PHE A 66 4.46 -32.12 29.24
C PHE A 66 3.25 -31.36 29.79
N CYS A 67 2.12 -32.03 29.97
CA CYS A 67 0.99 -31.50 30.73
C CYS A 67 0.99 -32.09 32.15
N THR A 68 0.46 -31.35 33.12
CA THR A 68 0.32 -31.79 34.52
C THR A 68 -1.13 -31.59 34.95
N ASP A 69 -1.75 -32.61 35.54
CA ASP A 69 -3.03 -32.47 36.23
C ASP A 69 -2.76 -31.71 37.54
N GLU A 70 -3.43 -30.59 37.77
CA GLU A 70 -3.23 -29.75 38.96
C GLU A 70 -3.45 -30.52 40.28
N SER A 71 -4.34 -31.51 40.25
CA SER A 71 -4.58 -32.41 41.37
C SER A 71 -3.37 -33.24 41.81
N GLU A 72 -2.42 -33.56 40.91
CA GLU A 72 -1.17 -34.28 41.25
C GLU A 72 -0.19 -33.37 42.02
N GLU A 73 -0.20 -32.07 41.76
CA GLU A 73 0.65 -31.12 42.49
C GLU A 73 -0.07 -30.54 43.72
N ASN A 74 -1.37 -30.83 43.88
CA ASN A 74 -2.25 -30.21 44.87
C ASN A 74 -2.15 -28.67 44.86
N GLU A 75 -1.95 -28.07 43.69
CA GLU A 75 -1.73 -26.65 43.47
C GLU A 75 -2.55 -26.16 42.28
N ASP A 76 -3.21 -25.01 42.45
CA ASP A 76 -3.85 -24.23 41.38
C ASP A 76 -2.74 -23.54 40.57
N LEU A 77 -2.31 -24.18 39.48
CA LEU A 77 -1.17 -23.77 38.66
C LEU A 77 -1.55 -22.65 37.69
N ASN A 78 -2.80 -22.54 37.26
CA ASN A 78 -3.26 -21.49 36.35
C ASN A 78 -3.89 -20.27 37.07
N ASN A 79 -4.17 -20.38 38.38
CA ASN A 79 -4.82 -19.40 39.25
C ASN A 79 -6.30 -19.12 38.91
N ASP A 80 -7.06 -20.09 38.44
CA ASP A 80 -8.49 -19.96 38.16
C ASP A 80 -9.40 -20.29 39.36
N GLY A 81 -8.84 -20.91 40.39
CA GLY A 81 -9.50 -21.18 41.66
C GLY A 81 -9.97 -22.61 41.87
N ASP A 82 -9.65 -23.56 40.98
CA ASP A 82 -9.77 -25.00 41.25
C ASP A 82 -8.47 -25.77 40.98
N THR A 83 -8.55 -27.11 40.86
CA THR A 83 -7.40 -28.02 40.67
C THR A 83 -7.74 -29.14 39.68
N ASP A 84 -8.77 -28.95 38.85
CA ASP A 84 -9.28 -29.97 37.94
C ASP A 84 -8.68 -29.84 36.52
N ASP A 85 -7.67 -28.98 36.40
CA ASP A 85 -7.11 -28.51 35.14
C ASP A 85 -5.82 -29.22 34.73
N ARG A 86 -5.57 -29.21 33.42
CA ARG A 86 -4.33 -29.73 32.81
C ARG A 86 -3.46 -28.61 32.29
N ILE A 87 -2.30 -28.44 32.89
CA ILE A 87 -1.44 -27.29 32.61
C ILE A 87 -0.17 -27.72 31.88
N ILE A 88 0.10 -27.06 30.76
CA ILE A 88 1.35 -27.22 30.01
C ILE A 88 2.52 -26.70 30.86
N ARG A 89 3.53 -27.53 31.03
CA ARG A 89 4.78 -27.21 31.74
C ARG A 89 5.96 -27.70 30.91
N TYR A 90 7.14 -27.25 31.28
CA TYR A 90 8.36 -27.80 30.69
C TYR A 90 9.50 -27.91 31.68
N TYR A 91 10.30 -28.96 31.53
CA TYR A 91 11.52 -29.21 32.27
C TYR A 91 12.72 -28.88 31.39
N ASN A 92 13.61 -28.03 31.91
CA ASN A 92 14.88 -27.74 31.27
C ASN A 92 15.99 -28.66 31.83
N ILE A 93 16.55 -29.51 30.98
CA ILE A 93 17.50 -30.57 31.38
C ILE A 93 18.79 -29.98 31.97
N SER A 94 19.34 -28.93 31.37
CA SER A 94 20.62 -28.36 31.82
C SER A 94 20.53 -27.63 33.16
N SER A 95 19.41 -26.98 33.45
CA SER A 95 19.17 -26.27 34.72
C SER A 95 18.50 -27.13 35.78
N GLY A 96 17.80 -28.18 35.38
CA GLY A 96 16.99 -29.02 36.25
C GLY A 96 15.72 -28.33 36.77
N ILE A 97 15.24 -27.29 36.08
CA ILE A 97 14.11 -26.46 36.51
C ILE A 97 12.85 -26.84 35.74
N VAL A 98 11.73 -27.02 36.45
CA VAL A 98 10.38 -27.07 35.89
C VAL A 98 9.82 -25.65 35.82
N THR A 99 9.28 -25.27 34.66
CA THR A 99 8.61 -23.99 34.46
C THR A 99 7.11 -24.21 34.25
N ASN A 100 6.30 -23.52 35.06
CA ASN A 100 4.85 -23.45 34.87
C ASN A 100 4.51 -22.38 33.82
N THR A 101 3.80 -22.76 32.75
CA THR A 101 3.40 -21.82 31.68
C THR A 101 2.04 -21.16 31.93
N THR A 102 1.28 -21.65 32.92
CA THR A 102 -0.13 -21.31 33.20
C THR A 102 -1.07 -21.56 32.02
N ALA A 103 -0.64 -22.30 31.00
CA ALA A 103 -1.47 -22.59 29.84
C ALA A 103 -2.25 -23.90 30.07
N TYR A 104 -3.57 -23.80 30.13
CA TYR A 104 -4.44 -24.96 30.08
C TYR A 104 -4.34 -25.65 28.71
N GLY A 105 -4.13 -26.97 28.69
CA GLY A 105 -4.14 -27.78 27.48
C GLY A 105 -3.49 -29.16 27.61
N ASP A 106 -3.60 -29.91 26.51
CA ASP A 106 -3.19 -31.32 26.40
C ASP A 106 -2.24 -31.56 25.22
N PHE A 107 -1.63 -32.76 25.18
CA PHE A 107 -0.80 -33.28 24.09
C PHE A 107 0.30 -32.32 23.59
N PRO A 108 1.19 -31.82 24.46
CA PRO A 108 2.20 -30.85 24.05
C PRO A 108 3.21 -31.46 23.06
N CYS A 109 3.56 -30.68 22.04
CA CYS A 109 4.67 -30.96 21.14
C CYS A 109 5.64 -29.77 21.14
N VAL A 110 6.93 -30.02 21.37
CA VAL A 110 7.96 -28.97 21.42
C VAL A 110 8.90 -29.02 20.21
N LYS A 111 9.20 -27.83 19.66
CA LYS A 111 10.28 -27.62 18.70
C LYS A 111 10.87 -26.22 18.84
N GLY A 112 12.16 -26.13 19.12
CA GLY A 112 12.83 -24.88 19.44
C GLY A 112 12.14 -24.19 20.63
N ASP A 113 11.72 -22.95 20.43
CA ASP A 113 11.05 -22.16 21.47
C ASP A 113 9.52 -22.33 21.47
N ILE A 114 8.95 -23.18 20.61
CA ILE A 114 7.49 -23.34 20.49
C ILE A 114 7.05 -24.65 21.11
N ILE A 115 6.06 -24.57 22.00
CA ILE A 115 5.27 -25.71 22.48
C ILE A 115 3.87 -25.55 21.90
N ALA A 116 3.48 -26.40 20.96
CA ALA A 116 2.11 -26.47 20.45
C ALA A 116 1.29 -27.46 21.27
N PHE A 117 0.03 -27.15 21.52
CA PHE A 117 -0.89 -27.96 22.33
C PHE A 117 -2.33 -27.69 21.90
N GLU A 118 -3.28 -28.52 22.36
CA GLU A 118 -4.71 -28.30 22.17
C GLU A 118 -5.39 -27.88 23.46
N THR A 119 -6.47 -27.11 23.34
CA THR A 119 -7.33 -26.70 24.44
C THR A 119 -8.76 -26.99 24.08
N TRP A 120 -9.46 -27.73 24.93
CA TRP A 120 -10.91 -27.85 24.85
C TRP A 120 -11.58 -26.60 25.43
N GLU A 121 -12.34 -25.89 24.60
CA GLU A 121 -12.99 -24.62 24.97
C GLU A 121 -14.02 -24.77 26.09
N SER A 122 -14.70 -25.92 26.17
CA SER A 122 -15.75 -26.18 27.16
C SER A 122 -15.18 -26.13 28.57
N ASP A 123 -14.03 -26.78 28.75
CA ASP A 123 -13.34 -26.85 30.03
C ASP A 123 -12.61 -25.53 30.33
N PHE A 124 -12.04 -24.89 29.30
CA PHE A 124 -11.40 -23.57 29.44
C PHE A 124 -12.40 -22.41 29.67
N GLY A 125 -13.68 -22.60 29.36
CA GLY A 125 -14.77 -21.64 29.57
C GLY A 125 -14.75 -20.40 28.67
N ASN A 126 -14.03 -20.42 27.55
CA ASN A 126 -13.97 -19.32 26.59
C ASN A 126 -13.99 -19.82 25.14
N ASP A 127 -14.70 -19.07 24.29
CA ASP A 127 -14.64 -19.16 22.83
C ASP A 127 -13.27 -18.62 22.34
N LEU A 128 -12.39 -19.53 21.94
CA LEU A 128 -11.02 -19.28 21.47
C LEU A 128 -10.91 -19.14 19.96
N ASN A 129 -11.87 -19.65 19.19
CA ASN A 129 -11.89 -19.61 17.73
C ASN A 129 -12.79 -18.48 17.16
N GLY A 130 -13.68 -17.91 17.98
CA GLY A 130 -14.57 -16.79 17.69
C GLY A 130 -15.84 -17.17 16.91
N ASP A 131 -16.32 -18.40 17.01
CA ASP A 131 -17.51 -18.89 16.29
C ASP A 131 -18.82 -18.86 17.11
N ASP A 132 -18.77 -18.27 18.31
CA ASP A 132 -19.87 -18.11 19.25
C ASP A 132 -20.32 -19.43 19.94
N ASP A 133 -19.52 -20.49 19.96
CA ASP A 133 -19.70 -21.63 20.86
C ASP A 133 -18.44 -21.99 21.70
N THR A 134 -18.46 -23.12 22.40
CA THR A 134 -17.38 -23.56 23.30
C THR A 134 -17.16 -25.07 23.24
N ASP A 135 -17.57 -25.76 22.17
CA ASP A 135 -17.46 -27.22 22.07
C ASP A 135 -16.29 -27.67 21.19
N ASP A 136 -15.29 -26.81 21.02
CA ASP A 136 -14.16 -27.06 20.14
C ASP A 136 -12.84 -27.38 20.85
N ASN A 137 -12.01 -28.15 20.16
CA ASN A 137 -10.60 -28.27 20.49
C ASN A 137 -9.79 -27.32 19.61
N VAL A 138 -9.20 -26.30 20.23
CA VAL A 138 -8.46 -25.24 19.53
C VAL A 138 -6.97 -25.41 19.71
N ILE A 139 -6.24 -25.35 18.59
CA ILE A 139 -4.78 -25.39 18.58
C ILE A 139 -4.23 -24.08 19.12
N ARG A 140 -3.32 -24.18 20.09
CA ARG A 140 -2.62 -23.06 20.69
C ARG A 140 -1.12 -23.33 20.72
N TYR A 141 -0.34 -22.30 21.02
CA TYR A 141 1.07 -22.48 21.28
C TYR A 141 1.60 -21.53 22.35
N TYR A 142 2.60 -21.99 23.09
CA TYR A 142 3.41 -21.24 24.03
C TYR A 142 4.78 -20.95 23.43
N ASN A 143 5.24 -19.70 23.51
CA ASN A 143 6.57 -19.30 23.10
C ASN A 143 7.48 -19.15 24.32
N ILE A 144 8.45 -20.05 24.46
CA ILE A 144 9.41 -20.11 25.58
C ILE A 144 10.24 -18.83 25.67
N SER A 145 10.55 -18.19 24.54
CA SER A 145 11.46 -17.03 24.52
C SER A 145 10.88 -15.76 25.14
N ASP A 146 9.56 -15.58 25.10
CA ASP A 146 8.86 -14.39 25.60
C ASP A 146 7.70 -14.70 26.57
N GLY A 147 7.38 -15.97 26.79
CA GLY A 147 6.35 -16.45 27.70
C GLY A 147 4.92 -16.23 27.22
N THR A 148 4.72 -15.98 25.92
CA THR A 148 3.38 -15.70 25.38
C THR A 148 2.61 -16.96 25.03
N ILE A 149 1.31 -16.98 25.33
CA ILE A 149 0.35 -18.00 24.90
C ILE A 149 -0.51 -17.42 23.77
N THR A 150 -0.60 -18.10 22.64
CA THR A 150 -1.35 -17.64 21.47
C THR A 150 -2.37 -18.69 21.02
N SER A 151 -3.62 -18.29 20.83
CA SER A 151 -4.61 -19.07 20.09
C SER A 151 -4.39 -18.94 18.59
N THR A 152 -4.46 -20.05 17.87
CA THR A 152 -4.42 -20.03 16.40
C THR A 152 -5.79 -19.78 15.78
N ALA A 153 -6.86 -19.87 16.58
CA ALA A 153 -8.26 -19.94 16.14
C ALA A 153 -8.55 -21.10 15.17
N GLU A 154 -7.69 -22.11 15.12
CA GLU A 154 -7.89 -23.31 14.30
C GLU A 154 -8.36 -24.46 15.17
N MET A 155 -9.50 -25.06 14.81
CA MET A 155 -9.95 -26.33 15.37
C MET A 155 -9.01 -27.45 14.96
N GLY A 156 -8.59 -28.28 15.90
CA GLY A 156 -7.78 -29.45 15.61
C GLY A 156 -7.29 -30.23 16.81
N TYR A 157 -6.69 -31.36 16.50
CA TYR A 157 -6.21 -32.34 17.46
C TYR A 157 -4.77 -32.79 17.15
N TYR A 158 -4.06 -33.22 18.19
CA TYR A 158 -2.71 -33.76 18.21
C TYR A 158 -1.72 -32.89 17.44
N ALA A 159 -1.51 -31.68 17.95
CA ALA A 159 -0.58 -30.72 17.38
C ALA A 159 0.85 -31.29 17.29
N SER A 160 1.50 -31.09 16.14
CA SER A 160 2.92 -31.34 15.95
C SER A 160 3.58 -30.12 15.35
N VAL A 161 4.68 -29.66 15.96
CA VAL A 161 5.38 -28.45 15.52
C VAL A 161 6.72 -28.77 14.87
N ASP A 162 6.98 -28.15 13.72
CA ASP A 162 8.29 -28.12 13.08
C ASP A 162 8.60 -26.71 12.54
N GLY A 163 9.63 -26.08 13.11
CA GLY A 163 9.98 -24.70 12.83
C GLY A 163 8.83 -23.73 13.16
N ARG A 164 8.19 -23.18 12.13
CA ARG A 164 7.05 -22.25 12.27
C ARG A 164 5.72 -22.86 11.82
N LYS A 165 5.67 -24.17 11.63
CA LYS A 165 4.44 -24.85 11.20
C LYS A 165 3.96 -25.75 12.32
N ILE A 166 2.70 -25.60 12.67
CA ILE A 166 1.98 -26.50 13.55
C ILE A 166 1.06 -27.32 12.65
N ALA A 167 1.33 -28.60 12.49
CA ALA A 167 0.44 -29.55 11.82
C ALA A 167 -0.50 -30.18 12.84
N PHE A 168 -1.74 -30.44 12.46
CA PHE A 168 -2.76 -31.06 13.29
C PHE A 168 -3.76 -31.75 12.37
N TYR A 169 -4.63 -32.59 12.92
CA TYR A 169 -5.80 -33.06 12.16
C TYR A 169 -7.08 -32.41 12.65
N THR A 170 -8.07 -32.32 11.76
CA THR A 170 -9.41 -31.83 12.07
C THR A 170 -10.40 -32.82 11.46
N TYR A 171 -11.56 -33.05 12.06
CA TYR A 171 -12.61 -33.80 11.40
C TYR A 171 -13.36 -32.91 10.42
N GLU A 172 -13.79 -33.47 9.29
CA GLU A 172 -14.66 -32.76 8.34
C GLU A 172 -15.98 -32.32 8.97
N SER A 173 -16.47 -33.04 9.98
CA SER A 173 -17.63 -32.67 10.79
C SER A 173 -17.45 -31.33 11.49
N ASP A 174 -16.26 -31.04 12.00
CA ASP A 174 -15.95 -29.83 12.77
C ASP A 174 -15.95 -28.60 11.85
N LEU A 175 -15.57 -28.79 10.58
CA LEU A 175 -15.57 -27.73 9.56
C LEU A 175 -16.93 -27.55 8.86
N ASP A 176 -17.89 -28.44 9.14
CA ASP A 176 -19.13 -28.59 8.39
C ASP A 176 -18.91 -28.68 6.85
N GLU A 177 -17.80 -29.29 6.41
CA GLU A 177 -17.40 -29.37 4.99
C GLU A 177 -16.85 -30.76 4.63
N ASP A 178 -17.33 -31.34 3.53
CA ASP A 178 -16.73 -32.55 2.89
C ASP A 178 -15.52 -32.08 2.06
N VAL A 179 -14.35 -32.04 2.70
CA VAL A 179 -13.13 -31.44 2.15
C VAL A 179 -12.50 -32.36 1.10
N ASN A 180 -12.58 -33.67 1.30
CA ASN A 180 -11.96 -34.65 0.42
C ASN A 180 -12.86 -35.08 -0.76
N GLY A 181 -14.17 -34.85 -0.66
CA GLY A 181 -15.17 -35.01 -1.71
C GLY A 181 -15.68 -36.44 -1.90
N ASP A 182 -15.65 -37.28 -0.87
CA ASP A 182 -16.11 -38.66 -0.94
C ASP A 182 -17.59 -38.86 -0.57
N GLY A 183 -18.23 -37.80 -0.05
CA GLY A 183 -19.66 -37.72 0.18
C GLY A 183 -20.11 -37.93 1.63
N ASP A 184 -19.20 -38.01 2.59
CA ASP A 184 -19.50 -37.86 4.02
C ASP A 184 -18.64 -36.78 4.70
N LYS A 185 -18.63 -36.73 6.03
CA LYS A 185 -17.90 -35.73 6.85
C LYS A 185 -17.20 -36.42 8.04
N ASP A 186 -16.98 -37.73 7.96
CA ASP A 186 -16.44 -38.52 9.08
C ASP A 186 -14.91 -38.67 9.00
N ASP A 187 -14.29 -38.11 7.96
CA ASP A 187 -12.85 -38.20 7.75
C ASP A 187 -12.05 -37.19 8.57
N SER A 188 -10.83 -37.60 8.94
CA SER A 188 -9.81 -36.72 9.50
C SER A 188 -8.90 -36.20 8.39
N ILE A 189 -8.74 -34.88 8.31
CA ILE A 189 -7.83 -34.23 7.36
C ILE A 189 -6.64 -33.61 8.08
N ILE A 190 -5.45 -33.67 7.47
CA ILE A 190 -4.26 -33.00 8.01
C ILE A 190 -4.23 -31.54 7.53
N ARG A 191 -4.19 -30.62 8.49
CA ARG A 191 -4.07 -29.18 8.28
C ARG A 191 -2.79 -28.67 8.92
N TYR A 192 -2.42 -27.42 8.62
CA TYR A 192 -1.31 -26.77 9.31
C TYR A 192 -1.53 -25.27 9.45
N TYR A 193 -1.07 -24.73 10.57
CA TYR A 193 -0.99 -23.31 10.89
C TYR A 193 0.46 -22.81 10.74
N VAL A 194 0.64 -21.60 10.23
CA VAL A 194 1.96 -20.96 10.12
C VAL A 194 2.08 -19.87 11.18
N ILE A 195 3.01 -20.04 12.11
CA ILE A 195 3.30 -19.07 13.17
C ILE A 195 3.79 -17.76 12.52
N PRO A 196 3.07 -16.64 12.74
CA PRO A 196 3.42 -15.35 12.14
C PRO A 196 4.81 -14.89 12.56
N GLN A 197 5.60 -14.39 11.61
CA GLN A 197 6.88 -13.77 11.93
C GLN A 197 6.67 -12.28 12.21
N ILE A 198 6.95 -11.86 13.44
CA ILE A 198 6.92 -10.44 13.82
C ILE A 198 8.35 -9.94 13.97
N HIS A 199 8.74 -8.96 13.16
CA HIS A 199 9.99 -8.23 13.35
C HIS A 199 9.90 -7.37 14.61
N GLN A 200 10.75 -7.64 15.61
CA GLN A 200 10.79 -6.88 16.85
C GLN A 200 11.80 -5.72 16.74
N GLY A 201 11.36 -4.52 17.14
CA GLY A 201 12.17 -3.31 17.06
C GLY A 201 12.18 -2.67 15.68
N ASP A 202 12.97 -1.61 15.51
CA ASP A 202 13.02 -0.86 14.27
C ASP A 202 13.75 -1.64 13.16
N LEU A 203 13.23 -1.58 11.94
CA LEU A 203 13.97 -1.96 10.72
C LEU A 203 14.70 -0.71 10.20
N ILE A 204 16.02 -0.69 10.33
CA ILE A 204 16.86 0.43 9.92
C ILE A 204 17.68 0.02 8.70
N LEU A 205 17.55 0.78 7.61
CA LEU A 205 18.34 0.65 6.39
C LEU A 205 19.20 1.90 6.22
N ASP A 206 20.51 1.74 6.10
CA ASP A 206 21.45 2.86 6.00
C ASP A 206 22.47 2.68 4.85
N ASP A 207 23.42 3.61 4.75
CA ASP A 207 24.41 3.72 3.67
C ASP A 207 23.82 3.43 2.28
N ASN A 208 24.12 2.25 1.70
CA ASN A 208 23.67 1.83 0.37
C ASN A 208 22.77 0.60 0.40
N ASP A 209 22.16 0.29 1.54
CA ASP A 209 21.33 -0.89 1.72
C ASP A 209 20.20 -0.95 0.69
N VAL A 210 19.95 -2.15 0.18
CA VAL A 210 18.77 -2.44 -0.63
C VAL A 210 18.05 -3.60 0.02
N TYR A 211 16.87 -3.33 0.55
CA TYR A 211 16.07 -4.33 1.24
C TYR A 211 14.75 -4.56 0.52
N VAL A 212 14.40 -5.82 0.31
CA VAL A 212 13.18 -6.23 -0.40
C VAL A 212 12.25 -6.91 0.60
N ILE A 213 11.00 -6.45 0.66
CA ILE A 213 9.91 -7.12 1.37
C ILE A 213 8.91 -7.62 0.32
N GLU A 214 8.63 -8.91 0.36
CA GLU A 214 7.63 -9.61 -0.47
C GLU A 214 6.82 -10.54 0.44
N GLY A 215 5.49 -10.56 0.27
CA GLY A 215 4.58 -11.26 1.18
C GLY A 215 4.24 -10.48 2.46
N GLU A 216 3.82 -11.19 3.49
CA GLU A 216 3.45 -10.62 4.78
C GLU A 216 4.68 -10.23 5.61
N PHE A 217 4.65 -9.05 6.22
CA PHE A 217 5.69 -8.53 7.08
C PHE A 217 5.07 -7.79 8.26
N ASN A 218 5.01 -8.46 9.40
CA ASN A 218 4.49 -7.89 10.64
C ASN A 218 5.66 -7.27 11.41
N ILE A 219 5.51 -6.03 11.88
CA ILE A 219 6.58 -5.32 12.59
C ILE A 219 6.05 -4.62 13.85
N ASN A 220 6.72 -4.90 14.97
CA ASN A 220 6.55 -4.18 16.23
C ASN A 220 7.69 -3.15 16.38
N GLY A 221 7.67 -2.14 15.52
CA GLY A 221 8.70 -1.11 15.41
C GLY A 221 8.52 -0.23 14.18
N SER A 222 9.38 0.77 14.02
CA SER A 222 9.39 1.68 12.87
C SER A 222 10.24 1.13 11.72
N ILE A 223 9.93 1.58 10.50
CA ILE A 223 10.78 1.35 9.33
C ILE A 223 11.52 2.65 9.00
N ILE A 224 12.84 2.64 9.04
CA ILE A 224 13.68 3.83 8.89
C ILE A 224 14.65 3.60 7.73
N VAL A 225 14.53 4.40 6.69
CA VAL A 225 15.40 4.37 5.51
C VAL A 225 16.20 5.66 5.49
N THR A 226 17.52 5.57 5.59
CA THR A 226 18.41 6.72 5.67
C THR A 226 19.50 6.70 4.59
N GLU A 227 20.20 7.82 4.42
CA GLU A 227 21.33 7.95 3.50
C GLU A 227 20.98 7.64 2.04
N ASN A 228 21.59 6.63 1.42
CA ASN A 228 21.32 6.22 0.04
C ASN A 228 20.53 4.90 -0.05
N ALA A 229 20.01 4.42 1.08
CA ALA A 229 19.31 3.15 1.17
C ALA A 229 18.00 3.15 0.36
N THR A 230 17.59 1.94 -0.05
CA THR A 230 16.38 1.68 -0.85
C THR A 230 15.56 0.58 -0.20
N LEU A 231 14.30 0.91 0.13
CA LEU A 231 13.30 -0.07 0.50
C LEU A 231 12.43 -0.40 -0.73
N ILE A 232 12.36 -1.68 -1.08
CA ILE A 232 11.55 -2.22 -2.17
C ILE A 232 10.44 -3.07 -1.57
N LEU A 233 9.19 -2.68 -1.80
CA LEU A 233 7.99 -3.40 -1.40
C LEU A 233 7.30 -3.95 -2.64
N LYS A 234 7.13 -5.26 -2.71
CA LYS A 234 6.58 -5.92 -3.90
C LYS A 234 5.65 -7.05 -3.49
N ASN A 235 4.37 -6.99 -3.88
CA ASN A 235 3.37 -7.97 -3.46
C ASN A 235 3.36 -8.13 -1.93
N ALA A 236 3.52 -7.02 -1.22
CA ALA A 236 3.79 -7.02 0.22
C ALA A 236 2.57 -6.54 1.01
N VAL A 237 2.39 -7.13 2.20
CA VAL A 237 1.47 -6.64 3.23
C VAL A 237 2.30 -6.31 4.46
N ILE A 238 2.49 -5.03 4.74
CA ILE A 238 3.17 -4.57 5.95
C ILE A 238 2.14 -4.26 7.01
N ASN A 239 2.23 -4.91 8.16
CA ASN A 239 1.38 -4.64 9.31
C ASN A 239 2.21 -4.05 10.46
N PHE A 240 1.90 -2.82 10.89
CA PHE A 240 2.46 -2.29 12.13
C PHE A 240 1.65 -2.84 13.32
N MET A 241 2.29 -3.68 14.14
CA MET A 241 1.71 -4.32 15.32
C MET A 241 1.67 -3.39 16.56
N GLN A 242 1.48 -2.09 16.33
CA GLN A 242 1.37 -1.09 17.39
C GLN A 242 0.11 -1.28 18.23
N LYS A 243 0.14 -0.82 19.48
CA LYS A 243 -0.96 -0.87 20.44
C LYS A 243 -1.58 0.50 20.72
N SER A 244 -1.13 1.55 20.02
CA SER A 244 -1.65 2.91 20.15
C SER A 244 -1.40 3.75 18.89
N ASP A 245 -2.19 4.80 18.73
CA ASP A 245 -2.05 5.76 17.63
C ASP A 245 -0.64 6.39 17.60
N TRP A 246 -0.02 6.42 16.43
CA TRP A 246 1.26 7.07 16.13
C TRP A 246 2.48 6.49 16.84
N GLN A 247 2.38 5.30 17.41
CA GLN A 247 3.48 4.64 18.10
C GLN A 247 4.65 4.37 17.14
N TYR A 248 4.36 3.84 15.95
CA TYR A 248 5.35 3.54 14.92
C TYR A 248 5.07 4.29 13.62
N ASN A 249 6.10 4.33 12.76
CA ASN A 249 6.02 5.01 11.47
C ASN A 249 7.00 4.42 10.46
N MET A 250 6.79 4.76 9.18
CA MET A 250 7.82 4.64 8.15
C MET A 250 8.43 6.01 7.88
N SER A 251 9.75 6.13 7.88
CA SER A 251 10.44 7.38 7.58
C SER A 251 11.59 7.20 6.60
N LEU A 252 11.60 8.04 5.56
CA LEU A 252 12.72 8.24 4.65
C LEU A 252 13.35 9.59 5.02
N ARG A 253 14.58 9.58 5.53
CA ARG A 253 15.20 10.79 6.12
C ARG A 253 16.73 10.79 6.01
N ASN A 254 17.35 11.89 6.44
CA ASN A 254 18.81 12.05 6.55
C ASN A 254 19.61 11.64 5.29
N PRO A 255 19.45 12.38 4.17
CA PRO A 255 20.11 12.12 2.89
C PRO A 255 21.62 12.49 2.89
N LEU A 256 22.37 12.19 3.97
CA LEU A 256 23.75 12.65 4.14
C LEU A 256 24.69 12.13 3.03
N ASN A 257 24.48 10.88 2.57
CA ASN A 257 25.29 10.20 1.55
C ASN A 257 24.51 9.77 0.31
N GLY A 258 23.31 10.31 0.07
CA GLY A 258 22.49 9.95 -1.08
C GLY A 258 21.03 10.36 -0.92
N ASN A 259 20.15 9.71 -1.69
CA ASN A 259 18.71 9.97 -1.61
C ASN A 259 18.01 8.68 -1.14
N PRO A 260 17.39 8.66 0.06
CA PRO A 260 16.60 7.52 0.50
C PRO A 260 15.45 7.25 -0.47
N ARG A 261 15.22 5.98 -0.82
CA ARG A 261 14.26 5.58 -1.86
C ARG A 261 13.22 4.60 -1.34
N LEU A 262 11.97 4.85 -1.71
CA LEU A 262 10.86 3.90 -1.57
C LEU A 262 10.40 3.48 -2.96
N GLN A 263 10.40 2.18 -3.22
CA GLN A 263 9.78 1.58 -4.40
C GLN A 263 8.69 0.62 -3.94
N ALA A 264 7.42 0.98 -4.12
CA ALA A 264 6.30 0.13 -3.72
C ALA A 264 5.45 -0.25 -4.93
N LYS A 265 5.19 -1.55 -5.09
CA LYS A 265 4.32 -2.07 -6.14
C LYS A 265 3.41 -3.16 -5.61
N ASN A 266 2.11 -3.06 -5.88
CA ASN A 266 1.12 -4.04 -5.43
C ASN A 266 1.28 -4.31 -3.92
N THR A 267 1.15 -3.27 -3.11
CA THR A 267 1.54 -3.30 -1.69
C THR A 267 0.45 -2.68 -0.83
N THR A 268 0.17 -3.32 0.30
CA THR A 268 -0.66 -2.76 1.37
C THR A 268 0.23 -2.46 2.57
N ILE A 269 0.14 -1.24 3.09
CA ILE A 269 0.66 -0.90 4.42
C ILE A 269 -0.56 -0.65 5.30
N THR A 270 -0.60 -1.29 6.47
CA THR A 270 -1.76 -1.29 7.35
C THR A 270 -1.40 -1.31 8.83
N SER A 271 -2.39 -1.03 9.67
CA SER A 271 -2.36 -1.06 11.13
C SER A 271 -3.76 -0.84 11.69
N ASP A 272 -4.04 -1.39 12.87
CA ASP A 272 -5.28 -1.15 13.61
C ASP A 272 -5.32 0.22 14.31
N TYR A 273 -4.17 0.90 14.38
CA TYR A 273 -4.02 2.25 14.90
C TYR A 273 -3.50 3.23 13.84
N LYS A 274 -3.68 4.53 14.07
CA LYS A 274 -3.18 5.57 13.15
C LYS A 274 -1.67 5.50 13.03
N TYR A 275 -1.15 5.72 11.83
CA TYR A 275 0.29 5.77 11.59
C TYR A 275 0.60 6.76 10.46
N LYS A 276 1.89 7.09 10.33
CA LYS A 276 2.36 7.99 9.29
C LYS A 276 3.49 7.39 8.47
N ILE A 277 3.57 7.86 7.25
CA ILE A 277 4.74 7.69 6.39
C ILE A 277 5.30 9.08 6.13
N SER A 278 6.60 9.27 6.32
CA SER A 278 7.25 10.58 6.18
C SER A 278 8.38 10.50 5.16
N LEU A 279 8.28 11.27 4.09
CA LEU A 279 9.28 11.42 3.04
C LEU A 279 9.94 12.79 3.19
N ALA A 280 11.14 12.84 3.77
CA ALA A 280 11.86 14.09 3.96
C ALA A 280 12.36 14.70 2.64
N SER A 281 12.97 15.87 2.70
CA SER A 281 13.63 16.46 1.53
C SER A 281 14.77 15.60 0.99
N ASN A 282 14.97 15.66 -0.32
CA ASN A 282 15.90 14.81 -1.08
C ASN A 282 15.61 13.31 -0.94
N THR A 283 14.36 12.93 -0.72
CA THR A 283 13.90 11.54 -0.84
C THR A 283 13.14 11.35 -2.15
N PHE A 284 13.08 10.10 -2.61
CA PHE A 284 12.29 9.74 -3.78
C PHE A 284 11.38 8.54 -3.49
N ALA A 285 10.10 8.67 -3.81
CA ALA A 285 9.14 7.57 -3.73
C ALA A 285 8.49 7.29 -5.09
N ASN A 286 8.47 6.02 -5.48
CA ASN A 286 7.68 5.55 -6.61
C ASN A 286 6.73 4.45 -6.11
N VAL A 287 5.44 4.74 -6.13
CA VAL A 287 4.40 3.88 -5.56
C VAL A 287 3.36 3.59 -6.63
N SER A 288 3.07 2.31 -6.85
CA SER A 288 2.14 1.83 -7.87
C SER A 288 1.23 0.74 -7.34
N ASP A 289 -0.07 0.83 -7.64
CA ASP A 289 -1.05 -0.21 -7.28
C ASP A 289 -1.02 -0.52 -5.78
N SER A 290 -1.05 0.52 -4.93
CA SER A 290 -0.82 0.36 -3.49
C SER A 290 -1.93 0.98 -2.63
N LYS A 291 -2.05 0.48 -1.40
CA LYS A 291 -3.00 0.96 -0.39
C LYS A 291 -2.25 1.27 0.90
N PHE A 292 -2.29 2.52 1.34
CA PHE A 292 -1.79 2.93 2.67
C PHE A 292 -3.01 3.30 3.52
N ILE A 293 -3.53 2.31 4.24
CA ILE A 293 -4.83 2.34 4.91
C ILE A 293 -4.69 1.91 6.38
N GLY A 294 -5.71 2.09 7.19
CA GLY A 294 -5.80 1.49 8.52
C GLY A 294 -7.11 0.72 8.68
N SER A 295 -7.25 -0.03 9.76
CA SER A 295 -8.43 -0.86 10.08
C SER A 295 -8.91 -0.60 11.52
N PRO A 296 -10.21 -0.75 11.85
CA PRO A 296 -11.36 -0.41 11.03
C PRO A 296 -11.66 1.11 11.01
N LEU A 297 -11.01 1.92 11.87
CA LEU A 297 -11.13 3.39 11.91
C LEU A 297 -9.78 4.12 11.87
N ALA A 298 -8.68 3.37 11.86
CA ALA A 298 -7.34 3.91 11.68
C ALA A 298 -7.13 4.40 10.25
N TYR A 299 -6.11 5.24 10.08
CA TYR A 299 -5.71 5.72 8.77
C TYR A 299 -4.21 5.97 8.69
N CYS A 300 -3.73 6.00 7.45
CA CYS A 300 -2.39 6.48 7.14
C CYS A 300 -2.42 7.97 6.82
N TRP A 301 -1.46 8.71 7.37
CA TRP A 301 -1.12 10.05 6.91
C TRP A 301 0.26 10.09 6.27
N LEU A 302 0.32 10.44 5.00
CA LEU A 302 1.54 10.54 4.22
C LEU A 302 2.03 11.99 4.19
N TRP A 303 3.21 12.24 4.72
CA TRP A 303 3.88 13.54 4.73
C TRP A 303 4.99 13.53 3.69
N VAL A 304 4.90 14.41 2.69
CA VAL A 304 5.85 14.45 1.59
C VAL A 304 6.52 15.81 1.50
N SER A 305 7.82 15.81 1.74
CA SER A 305 8.73 16.92 1.54
C SER A 305 9.87 16.58 0.58
N GLY A 306 9.73 15.50 -0.20
CA GLY A 306 10.62 15.09 -1.28
C GLY A 306 9.86 14.91 -2.60
N SER A 307 10.48 14.24 -3.58
CA SER A 307 9.86 13.94 -4.88
C SER A 307 9.10 12.62 -4.83
N ALA A 308 7.91 12.56 -5.42
CA ALA A 308 7.14 11.33 -5.43
C ALA A 308 6.22 11.17 -6.64
N THR A 309 6.11 9.94 -7.12
CA THR A 309 5.13 9.52 -8.12
C THR A 309 4.22 8.45 -7.52
N PHE A 310 2.92 8.73 -7.52
CA PHE A 310 1.90 7.80 -7.04
C PHE A 310 0.95 7.47 -8.20
N HIS A 311 0.91 6.19 -8.56
CA HIS A 311 0.01 5.64 -9.57
C HIS A 311 -0.92 4.63 -8.91
N ASN A 312 -2.23 4.78 -9.06
CA ASN A 312 -3.19 3.86 -8.44
C ASN A 312 -2.95 3.68 -6.92
N LEU A 313 -2.72 4.80 -6.22
CA LEU A 313 -2.58 4.82 -4.76
C LEU A 313 -3.94 5.08 -4.11
N THR A 314 -4.25 4.35 -3.05
CA THR A 314 -5.30 4.71 -2.08
C THR A 314 -4.67 5.12 -0.75
N VAL A 315 -4.96 6.34 -0.28
CA VAL A 315 -4.52 6.83 1.03
C VAL A 315 -5.52 7.83 1.61
N TYR A 316 -5.63 7.87 2.94
CA TYR A 316 -6.48 8.84 3.62
C TYR A 316 -5.92 10.26 3.52
N GLY A 317 -4.79 10.54 4.18
CA GLY A 317 -4.19 11.87 4.20
C GLY A 317 -2.91 11.94 3.38
N LEU A 318 -2.76 12.97 2.56
CA LEU A 318 -1.54 13.31 1.84
C LEU A 318 -1.24 14.79 2.04
N SER A 319 -0.20 15.09 2.82
CA SER A 319 0.28 16.44 3.09
C SER A 319 1.62 16.71 2.45
N ILE A 320 1.72 17.86 1.79
CA ILE A 320 2.84 18.21 0.92
C ILE A 320 3.40 19.57 1.34
N SER A 321 4.72 19.62 1.53
CA SER A 321 5.45 20.85 1.82
C SER A 321 6.84 20.82 1.19
N GLY A 322 7.27 21.91 0.58
CA GLY A 322 8.58 22.03 -0.05
C GLY A 322 8.48 22.50 -1.50
N SER A 323 9.52 22.29 -2.30
CA SER A 323 9.57 22.70 -3.71
C SER A 323 9.95 21.50 -4.57
N PHE A 324 8.98 20.57 -4.71
CA PHE A 324 9.16 19.31 -5.40
C PHE A 324 7.93 19.04 -6.28
N ASP A 325 8.15 18.33 -7.39
CA ASP A 325 7.08 17.86 -8.24
C ASP A 325 6.54 16.54 -7.70
N ILE A 326 5.24 16.53 -7.41
CA ILE A 326 4.50 15.32 -7.03
C ILE A 326 3.49 15.03 -8.12
N PHE A 327 3.49 13.78 -8.60
CA PHE A 327 2.56 13.31 -9.61
C PHE A 327 1.62 12.26 -9.03
N LEU A 328 0.31 12.50 -9.14
CA LEU A 328 -0.76 11.60 -8.76
C LEU A 328 -1.49 11.15 -10.04
N SER A 329 -1.69 9.85 -10.22
CA SER A 329 -2.55 9.36 -11.30
C SER A 329 -3.39 8.16 -10.89
N HIS A 330 -4.63 8.09 -11.38
CA HIS A 330 -5.53 6.95 -11.10
C HIS A 330 -5.72 6.68 -9.61
N SER A 331 -5.54 7.70 -8.76
CA SER A 331 -5.43 7.54 -7.30
C SER A 331 -6.71 7.99 -6.59
N SER A 332 -6.91 7.48 -5.38
CA SER A 332 -8.00 7.86 -4.48
C SER A 332 -7.42 8.47 -3.20
N ILE A 333 -7.63 9.78 -3.02
CA ILE A 333 -7.08 10.54 -1.90
C ILE A 333 -8.21 11.16 -1.10
N HIS A 334 -8.31 10.87 0.20
CA HIS A 334 -9.38 11.45 1.02
C HIS A 334 -9.11 12.94 1.36
N SER A 335 -7.90 13.28 1.78
CA SER A 335 -7.48 14.65 2.08
C SER A 335 -6.11 14.93 1.47
N LEU A 336 -6.07 15.82 0.48
CA LEU A 336 -4.87 16.32 -0.18
C LEU A 336 -4.59 17.74 0.29
N ASN A 337 -3.53 17.94 1.08
CA ASN A 337 -3.15 19.23 1.66
C ASN A 337 -1.81 19.68 1.10
N VAL A 338 -1.78 20.83 0.41
CA VAL A 338 -0.55 21.37 -0.19
C VAL A 338 -0.24 22.73 0.41
N TYR A 339 0.81 22.79 1.24
CA TYR A 339 1.24 24.01 1.92
C TYR A 339 2.21 24.85 1.08
N SER A 340 3.05 24.16 0.29
CA SER A 340 3.99 24.75 -0.68
C SER A 340 4.36 23.69 -1.72
N GLY A 341 4.87 24.13 -2.87
CA GLY A 341 5.23 23.23 -3.98
C GLY A 341 4.10 23.04 -4.97
N SER A 342 4.24 22.04 -5.86
CA SER A 342 3.29 21.80 -6.94
C SER A 342 2.91 20.32 -7.04
N VAL A 343 1.62 20.06 -7.17
CA VAL A 343 1.07 18.72 -7.36
C VAL A 343 0.36 18.66 -8.70
N SER A 344 0.65 17.64 -9.49
CA SER A 344 -0.11 17.32 -10.71
C SER A 344 -0.92 16.05 -10.48
N ALA A 345 -2.25 16.14 -10.55
CA ALA A 345 -3.17 15.03 -10.44
C ALA A 345 -3.87 14.76 -11.79
N TYR A 346 -3.89 13.51 -12.21
CA TYR A 346 -4.50 13.07 -13.46
C TYR A 346 -5.42 11.86 -13.24
N ASN A 347 -6.67 11.95 -13.67
CA ASN A 347 -7.62 10.83 -13.61
C ASN A 347 -7.78 10.25 -12.20
N SER A 348 -7.88 11.12 -11.19
CA SER A 348 -7.90 10.75 -9.77
C SER A 348 -9.19 11.22 -9.07
N SER A 349 -9.58 10.51 -8.01
CA SER A 349 -10.66 10.92 -7.11
C SER A 349 -10.08 11.56 -5.86
N ILE A 350 -10.51 12.78 -5.54
CA ILE A 350 -10.02 13.55 -4.39
C ILE A 350 -11.21 14.06 -3.59
N ASN A 351 -11.36 13.59 -2.35
CA ASN A 351 -12.49 14.03 -1.52
C ASN A 351 -12.31 15.47 -1.02
N SER A 352 -11.12 15.84 -0.57
CA SER A 352 -10.79 17.23 -0.21
C SER A 352 -9.43 17.64 -0.79
N ALA A 353 -9.43 18.65 -1.65
CA ALA A 353 -8.24 19.24 -2.28
C ALA A 353 -7.99 20.63 -1.70
N ILE A 354 -7.01 20.74 -0.81
CA ILE A 354 -6.74 21.95 -0.03
C ILE A 354 -5.36 22.51 -0.34
N THR A 355 -5.31 23.81 -0.65
CA THR A 355 -4.05 24.54 -0.84
C THR A 355 -3.93 25.72 0.11
N TYR A 356 -2.74 25.88 0.69
CA TYR A 356 -2.36 26.96 1.60
C TYR A 356 -1.12 27.68 1.10
N GLY A 357 -0.78 28.83 1.70
CA GLY A 357 0.49 29.52 1.45
C GLY A 357 0.76 29.76 -0.04
N SER A 358 1.83 29.16 -0.56
CA SER A 358 2.25 29.21 -1.98
C SER A 358 1.98 27.91 -2.74
N GLY A 359 1.24 26.98 -2.15
CA GLY A 359 0.93 25.67 -2.73
C GLY A 359 0.12 25.76 -4.02
N GLN A 360 0.39 24.80 -4.91
CA GLN A 360 -0.30 24.67 -6.19
C GLN A 360 -0.76 23.24 -6.44
N ILE A 361 -2.01 23.09 -6.94
CA ILE A 361 -2.50 21.80 -7.47
C ILE A 361 -3.00 22.02 -8.90
N SER A 362 -2.56 21.15 -9.82
CA SER A 362 -3.09 21.04 -11.17
C SER A 362 -3.81 19.71 -11.31
N MET A 363 -5.12 19.73 -11.56
CA MET A 363 -6.00 18.56 -11.64
C MET A 363 -6.58 18.43 -13.05
N ASN A 364 -6.44 17.25 -13.66
CA ASN A 364 -6.98 16.96 -14.98
C ASN A 364 -7.76 15.64 -14.98
N LYS A 365 -8.98 15.64 -15.51
CA LYS A 365 -9.87 14.46 -15.51
C LYS A 365 -10.15 13.92 -14.11
N CYS A 366 -10.22 14.80 -13.12
CA CYS A 366 -10.43 14.42 -11.73
C CYS A 366 -11.90 14.54 -11.33
N THR A 367 -12.28 13.80 -10.30
CA THR A 367 -13.51 14.03 -9.53
C THR A 367 -13.11 14.59 -8.18
N VAL A 368 -13.59 15.79 -7.84
CA VAL A 368 -13.26 16.47 -6.59
C VAL A 368 -14.55 16.76 -5.82
N HIS A 369 -14.67 16.30 -4.59
CA HIS A 369 -15.83 16.64 -3.77
C HIS A 369 -15.69 18.08 -3.23
N SER A 370 -14.64 18.38 -2.45
CA SER A 370 -14.39 19.73 -1.93
C SER A 370 -13.04 20.28 -2.40
N LEU A 371 -13.07 21.48 -2.98
CA LEU A 371 -11.88 22.25 -3.35
C LEU A 371 -11.77 23.48 -2.45
N SER A 372 -10.66 23.62 -1.73
CA SER A 372 -10.40 24.74 -0.83
C SER A 372 -9.08 25.43 -1.13
N THR A 373 -9.08 26.76 -1.24
CA THR A 373 -7.85 27.56 -1.43
C THR A 373 -7.76 28.70 -0.43
N PHE A 374 -6.58 28.88 0.15
CA PHE A 374 -6.27 29.91 1.14
C PHE A 374 -5.03 30.74 0.73
N ASP A 375 -4.82 31.86 1.41
CA ASP A 375 -3.62 32.71 1.29
C ASP A 375 -3.32 33.18 -0.14
N GLN A 376 -2.19 32.80 -0.72
CA GLN A 376 -1.76 33.12 -2.09
C GLN A 376 -1.73 31.87 -2.99
N SER A 377 -2.42 30.81 -2.57
CA SER A 377 -2.37 29.50 -3.23
C SER A 377 -3.17 29.47 -4.54
N ARG A 378 -2.87 28.47 -5.38
CA ARG A 378 -3.45 28.35 -6.73
C ARG A 378 -3.92 26.94 -7.02
N GLN A 379 -5.09 26.80 -7.64
CA GLN A 379 -5.53 25.53 -8.19
C GLN A 379 -5.97 25.65 -9.65
N TYR A 380 -5.52 24.71 -10.48
CA TYR A 380 -5.85 24.63 -11.89
C TYR A 380 -6.61 23.33 -12.13
N VAL A 381 -7.83 23.40 -12.60
CA VAL A 381 -8.72 22.25 -12.75
C VAL A 381 -9.20 22.19 -14.19
N SER A 382 -9.06 21.03 -14.83
CA SER A 382 -9.39 20.87 -16.25
C SER A 382 -10.06 19.54 -16.56
N ASN A 383 -11.13 19.55 -17.37
CA ASN A 383 -11.89 18.34 -17.73
C ASN A 383 -12.38 17.55 -16.51
N SER A 384 -12.74 18.23 -15.43
CA SER A 384 -13.01 17.62 -14.13
C SER A 384 -14.38 18.03 -13.61
N THR A 385 -14.86 17.34 -12.59
CA THR A 385 -16.02 17.72 -11.80
C THR A 385 -15.58 18.15 -10.41
N VAL A 386 -16.15 19.24 -9.89
CA VAL A 386 -15.90 19.74 -8.52
C VAL A 386 -17.23 19.99 -7.84
N GLU A 387 -17.56 19.36 -6.73
CA GLU A 387 -18.89 19.62 -6.11
C GLU A 387 -18.94 21.00 -5.44
N ILE A 388 -17.99 21.26 -4.54
CA ILE A 388 -17.95 22.48 -3.72
C ILE A 388 -16.62 23.21 -3.92
N ILE A 389 -16.70 24.52 -4.17
CA ILE A 389 -15.53 25.41 -4.22
C ILE A 389 -15.58 26.40 -3.06
N SER A 390 -14.54 26.42 -2.24
CA SER A 390 -14.33 27.40 -1.18
C SER A 390 -13.00 28.13 -1.39
N THR A 391 -13.02 29.46 -1.45
CA THR A 391 -11.81 30.25 -1.69
C THR A 391 -11.73 31.43 -0.74
N LYS A 392 -10.54 31.69 -0.18
CA LYS A 392 -10.31 32.75 0.81
C LYS A 392 -8.93 33.39 0.62
N GLY A 393 -8.80 34.64 1.08
CA GLY A 393 -7.53 35.38 1.02
C GLY A 393 -7.31 36.03 -0.34
N ASN A 394 -6.13 35.84 -0.91
CA ASN A 394 -5.74 36.29 -2.26
C ASN A 394 -5.53 35.09 -3.21
N SER A 395 -6.19 33.96 -2.95
CA SER A 395 -6.03 32.72 -3.71
C SER A 395 -6.71 32.79 -5.08
N SER A 396 -6.36 31.87 -5.98
CA SER A 396 -6.98 31.80 -7.31
C SER A 396 -7.22 30.37 -7.79
N VAL A 397 -8.38 30.15 -8.42
CA VAL A 397 -8.77 28.89 -9.03
C VAL A 397 -9.06 29.11 -10.52
N TRP A 398 -8.55 28.24 -11.39
CA TRP A 398 -8.89 28.21 -12.82
C TRP A 398 -9.63 26.93 -13.12
N LEU A 399 -10.88 27.01 -13.59
CA LEU A 399 -11.67 25.88 -14.05
C LEU A 399 -11.74 25.93 -15.58
N THR A 400 -11.18 24.94 -16.26
CA THR A 400 -11.23 24.83 -17.73
C THR A 400 -12.04 23.62 -18.12
N ASN A 401 -13.13 23.79 -18.88
CA ASN A 401 -14.01 22.68 -19.24
C ASN A 401 -14.34 21.80 -18.01
N SER A 402 -14.73 22.43 -16.91
CA SER A 402 -14.97 21.75 -15.64
C SER A 402 -16.24 22.30 -15.00
N SER A 403 -17.02 21.43 -14.38
CA SER A 403 -18.30 21.79 -13.76
C SER A 403 -18.16 21.93 -12.25
N PHE A 404 -18.99 22.78 -11.66
CA PHE A 404 -19.18 22.82 -10.21
C PHE A 404 -20.62 23.08 -9.77
N THR A 405 -20.96 22.68 -8.54
CA THR A 405 -22.32 22.80 -8.00
C THR A 405 -22.45 24.00 -7.07
N GLU A 406 -21.57 24.12 -6.08
CA GLU A 406 -21.63 25.15 -5.04
C GLU A 406 -20.34 25.97 -4.96
N LYS A 407 -20.49 27.25 -4.59
CA LYS A 407 -19.36 28.18 -4.45
C LYS A 407 -19.48 29.09 -3.22
N TYR A 408 -18.38 29.22 -2.49
CA TYR A 408 -18.19 30.09 -1.34
C TYR A 408 -16.92 30.91 -1.52
N LEU A 409 -17.07 32.19 -1.86
CA LEU A 409 -15.97 33.07 -2.23
C LEU A 409 -15.81 34.18 -1.20
N TYR A 410 -14.62 34.33 -0.63
CA TYR A 410 -14.35 35.26 0.47
C TYR A 410 -13.14 36.15 0.18
N ASN A 411 -13.14 37.36 0.73
CA ASN A 411 -12.05 38.33 0.60
C ASN A 411 -11.76 38.67 -0.88
N ASN A 412 -10.50 38.58 -1.29
CA ASN A 412 -10.01 38.95 -2.63
C ASN A 412 -9.77 37.72 -3.52
N SER A 413 -10.28 36.54 -3.14
CA SER A 413 -10.10 35.32 -3.91
C SER A 413 -10.80 35.41 -5.26
N LYS A 414 -10.28 34.67 -6.24
CA LYS A 414 -10.79 34.68 -7.62
C LYS A 414 -10.97 33.28 -8.16
N VAL A 415 -12.06 33.06 -8.88
CA VAL A 415 -12.30 31.84 -9.66
C VAL A 415 -12.50 32.23 -11.12
N PHE A 416 -11.71 31.66 -12.02
CA PHE A 416 -11.76 31.90 -13.45
C PHE A 416 -12.41 30.71 -14.13
N ILE A 417 -13.43 30.96 -14.95
CA ILE A 417 -14.15 29.93 -15.72
C ILE A 417 -13.73 30.03 -17.18
N LEU A 418 -13.16 28.96 -17.72
CA LEU A 418 -12.61 28.88 -19.07
C LEU A 418 -13.21 27.70 -19.84
N TRP A 419 -13.27 27.86 -21.16
CA TRP A 419 -13.78 26.85 -22.08
C TRP A 419 -12.87 26.68 -23.29
N TYR A 420 -12.98 25.53 -23.94
CA TYR A 420 -12.27 25.30 -25.20
C TYR A 420 -13.09 25.86 -26.36
N LEU A 421 -12.42 26.57 -27.25
CA LEU A 421 -12.93 26.94 -28.56
C LEU A 421 -12.14 26.19 -29.63
N ASP A 422 -12.82 25.29 -30.34
CA ASP A 422 -12.29 24.63 -31.52
C ASP A 422 -12.57 25.51 -32.75
N VAL A 423 -11.53 26.07 -33.36
CA VAL A 423 -11.61 26.91 -34.56
C VAL A 423 -11.21 26.09 -35.76
N HIS A 424 -12.14 25.87 -36.68
CA HIS A 424 -11.89 25.19 -37.96
C HIS A 424 -11.75 26.22 -39.07
N VAL A 425 -10.59 26.25 -39.74
CA VAL A 425 -10.30 27.17 -40.83
C VAL A 425 -10.33 26.42 -42.15
N ILE A 426 -11.20 26.89 -43.06
CA ILE A 426 -11.40 26.31 -44.38
C ILE A 426 -11.25 27.37 -45.47
N ASP A 427 -10.91 26.91 -46.67
CA ASP A 427 -10.92 27.73 -47.88
C ASP A 427 -12.35 27.81 -48.48
N SER A 428 -12.52 28.49 -49.61
CA SER A 428 -13.85 28.70 -50.18
C SER A 428 -14.54 27.46 -50.74
N GLU A 429 -13.81 26.36 -50.92
CA GLU A 429 -14.34 25.05 -51.33
C GLU A 429 -14.49 24.09 -50.14
N GLY A 430 -14.20 24.54 -48.92
CA GLY A 430 -14.29 23.72 -47.71
C GLY A 430 -13.02 22.91 -47.40
N THR A 431 -11.91 23.18 -48.08
CA THR A 431 -10.63 22.51 -47.83
C THR A 431 -9.99 23.02 -46.55
N ASN A 432 -9.49 22.11 -45.72
CA ASN A 432 -8.80 22.45 -44.47
C ASN A 432 -7.54 23.29 -44.73
N ILE A 433 -7.38 24.39 -43.99
CA ILE A 433 -6.21 25.26 -44.10
C ILE A 433 -5.25 25.00 -42.93
N PRO A 434 -4.13 24.29 -43.13
CA PRO A 434 -3.12 24.11 -42.09
C PRO A 434 -2.24 25.36 -41.92
N ASN A 435 -1.70 25.56 -40.71
CA ASN A 435 -0.86 26.71 -40.35
C ASN A 435 -1.53 28.08 -40.52
N ALA A 436 -2.86 28.15 -40.59
CA ALA A 436 -3.58 29.41 -40.45
C ALA A 436 -3.45 29.89 -39.00
N ASN A 437 -3.17 31.18 -38.80
CA ASN A 437 -3.08 31.75 -37.48
C ASN A 437 -4.46 32.14 -36.96
N THR A 438 -4.94 31.43 -35.96
CA THR A 438 -6.20 31.74 -35.27
C THR A 438 -5.90 32.56 -34.03
N THR A 439 -6.51 33.75 -33.92
CA THR A 439 -6.22 34.73 -32.89
C THR A 439 -7.51 35.21 -32.26
N ALA A 440 -7.64 35.08 -30.94
CA ALA A 440 -8.78 35.59 -30.18
C ALA A 440 -8.43 36.95 -29.54
N TYR A 441 -9.33 37.91 -29.69
CA TYR A 441 -9.25 39.23 -29.06
C TYR A 441 -10.38 39.41 -28.05
N TYR A 442 -10.03 39.95 -26.88
CA TYR A 442 -10.99 40.45 -25.90
C TYR A 442 -11.85 41.59 -26.49
N PRO A 443 -13.02 41.89 -25.92
CA PRO A 443 -13.87 42.99 -26.39
C PRO A 443 -13.19 44.38 -26.40
N ASN A 444 -12.16 44.57 -25.57
CA ASN A 444 -11.35 45.79 -25.54
C ASN A 444 -10.25 45.84 -26.63
N GLY A 445 -10.21 44.85 -27.52
CA GLY A 445 -9.23 44.73 -28.61
C GLY A 445 -7.87 44.13 -28.21
N THR A 446 -7.67 43.78 -26.93
CA THR A 446 -6.41 43.14 -26.49
C THR A 446 -6.37 41.66 -26.87
N LEU A 447 -5.18 41.16 -27.20
CA LEU A 447 -4.96 39.75 -27.52
C LEU A 447 -5.27 38.85 -26.30
N ALA A 448 -6.10 37.82 -26.50
CA ALA A 448 -6.40 36.80 -25.51
C ALA A 448 -5.52 35.56 -25.70
N GLU A 449 -5.54 34.96 -26.89
CA GLU A 449 -4.73 33.78 -27.24
C GLU A 449 -4.55 33.69 -28.76
N SER A 450 -3.50 33.02 -29.21
CA SER A 450 -3.23 32.77 -30.63
C SER A 450 -2.57 31.40 -30.84
N LYS A 451 -3.05 30.64 -31.82
CA LYS A 451 -2.52 29.32 -32.21
C LYS A 451 -2.64 29.09 -33.72
N LEU A 452 -1.70 28.32 -34.26
CA LEU A 452 -1.76 27.84 -35.63
C LEU A 452 -2.69 26.63 -35.75
N THR A 453 -3.39 26.51 -36.87
CA THR A 453 -4.14 25.30 -37.20
C THR A 453 -3.23 24.12 -37.52
N GLU A 454 -3.64 22.94 -37.09
CA GLU A 454 -3.00 21.67 -37.42
C GLU A 454 -3.31 21.24 -38.87
N THR A 455 -2.85 20.06 -39.29
CA THR A 455 -3.06 19.53 -40.67
C THR A 455 -4.53 19.33 -41.04
N ASN A 456 -5.42 19.22 -40.06
CA ASN A 456 -6.87 19.12 -40.24
C ASN A 456 -7.56 20.50 -40.29
N GLY A 457 -6.80 21.59 -40.31
CA GLY A 457 -7.32 22.95 -40.33
C GLY A 457 -7.90 23.42 -39.00
N ARG A 458 -7.63 22.74 -37.88
CA ARG A 458 -8.21 23.06 -36.57
C ARG A 458 -7.18 23.58 -35.58
N ALA A 459 -7.60 24.52 -34.74
CA ALA A 459 -6.84 25.03 -33.59
C ALA A 459 -7.75 25.10 -32.37
N LYS A 460 -7.23 24.73 -31.20
CA LYS A 460 -7.97 24.77 -29.92
C LYS A 460 -7.47 25.88 -29.02
N LEU A 461 -8.29 26.90 -28.79
CA LEU A 461 -8.03 28.00 -27.86
C LEU A 461 -8.70 27.74 -26.50
N THR A 462 -8.15 28.30 -25.43
CA THR A 462 -8.67 28.24 -24.06
C THR A 462 -9.05 29.65 -23.60
N LEU A 463 -10.34 29.97 -23.69
CA LEU A 463 -10.84 31.33 -23.51
C LEU A 463 -11.64 31.48 -22.22
N LEU A 464 -11.49 32.63 -21.55
CA LEU A 464 -12.18 32.97 -20.30
C LEU A 464 -13.64 33.36 -20.58
N GLU A 465 -14.61 32.69 -19.96
CA GLU A 465 -16.00 33.14 -19.90
C GLU A 465 -16.12 34.32 -18.93
N LYS A 466 -15.71 34.09 -17.67
CA LYS A 466 -15.93 35.01 -16.57
C LYS A 466 -14.97 34.80 -15.41
N MET A 467 -14.84 35.83 -14.59
CA MET A 467 -14.21 35.78 -13.27
C MET A 467 -15.28 35.91 -12.19
N LEU A 468 -15.16 35.11 -11.13
CA LEU A 468 -16.02 35.14 -9.95
C LEU A 468 -15.18 35.55 -8.74
N ASN A 469 -15.75 36.37 -7.87
CA ASN A 469 -15.17 36.70 -6.56
C ASN A 469 -16.30 36.92 -5.53
N ALA A 470 -15.95 37.39 -4.33
CA ALA A 470 -16.92 37.68 -3.27
C ALA A 470 -17.96 38.77 -3.62
N THR A 471 -17.71 39.63 -4.62
CA THR A 471 -18.57 40.75 -5.00
C THR A 471 -19.51 40.44 -6.17
N GLY A 472 -19.26 39.38 -6.94
CA GLY A 472 -20.16 38.95 -8.01
C GLY A 472 -19.46 38.22 -9.17
N GLU A 473 -20.15 38.19 -10.32
CA GLU A 473 -19.66 37.60 -11.56
C GLU A 473 -19.30 38.68 -12.58
N TYR A 474 -18.16 38.50 -13.26
CA TYR A 474 -17.60 39.45 -14.21
C TYR A 474 -17.38 38.76 -15.55
N PRO A 475 -18.40 38.71 -16.44
CA PRO A 475 -18.28 38.10 -17.75
C PRO A 475 -17.38 38.94 -18.67
N VAL A 476 -16.62 38.25 -19.52
CA VAL A 476 -15.80 38.88 -20.55
C VAL A 476 -16.68 39.43 -21.67
N GLY A 477 -17.64 38.64 -22.15
CA GLY A 477 -18.45 38.95 -23.33
C GLY A 477 -17.88 38.35 -24.61
N ASN A 478 -18.20 38.96 -25.76
CA ASN A 478 -17.86 38.42 -27.05
C ASN A 478 -16.38 38.62 -27.39
N TYR A 479 -15.72 37.53 -27.75
CA TYR A 479 -14.42 37.56 -28.41
C TYR A 479 -14.59 37.83 -29.89
N THR A 480 -13.60 38.49 -30.48
CA THR A 480 -13.39 38.51 -31.94
C THR A 480 -12.32 37.49 -32.27
N ILE A 481 -12.66 36.48 -33.06
CA ILE A 481 -11.74 35.44 -33.53
C ILE A 481 -11.35 35.77 -34.94
N THR A 482 -10.06 35.91 -35.20
CA THR A 482 -9.49 36.22 -36.51
C THR A 482 -8.66 35.03 -36.97
N ALA A 483 -8.96 34.47 -38.13
CA ALA A 483 -8.10 33.51 -38.80
C ALA A 483 -7.37 34.22 -39.94
N THR A 484 -6.04 34.13 -39.97
CA THR A 484 -5.22 34.66 -41.06
C THR A 484 -4.39 33.57 -41.71
N TYR A 485 -4.32 33.58 -43.03
CA TYR A 485 -3.44 32.74 -43.83
C TYR A 485 -2.85 33.57 -44.96
N GLU A 486 -1.54 33.77 -44.95
CA GLU A 486 -0.85 34.72 -45.83
C GLU A 486 -1.51 36.12 -45.80
N THR A 487 -2.14 36.54 -46.89
CA THR A 487 -2.85 37.82 -47.00
C THR A 487 -4.36 37.71 -46.80
N HIS A 488 -4.89 36.51 -46.59
CA HIS A 488 -6.32 36.25 -46.42
C HIS A 488 -6.69 36.26 -44.93
N GLU A 489 -7.84 36.86 -44.64
CA GLU A 489 -8.37 36.99 -43.28
C GLU A 489 -9.86 36.71 -43.25
N GLY A 490 -10.31 36.06 -42.18
CA GLY A 490 -11.71 35.88 -41.84
C GLY A 490 -11.90 36.11 -40.35
N GLN A 491 -13.09 36.59 -39.98
CA GLN A 491 -13.40 36.91 -38.60
C GLN A 491 -14.76 36.35 -38.20
N GLU A 492 -14.86 35.92 -36.94
CA GLU A 492 -16.10 35.51 -36.31
C GLU A 492 -16.19 36.06 -34.89
N SER A 493 -17.40 36.21 -34.37
CA SER A 493 -17.61 36.64 -32.98
C SER A 493 -18.21 35.51 -32.15
N VAL A 494 -17.61 35.23 -31.00
CA VAL A 494 -18.05 34.14 -30.13
C VAL A 494 -18.12 34.57 -28.67
N ASN A 495 -19.23 34.26 -28.02
CA ASN A 495 -19.36 34.36 -26.57
C ASN A 495 -19.09 32.99 -25.95
N MET A 496 -18.14 32.89 -25.02
CA MET A 496 -17.77 31.61 -24.41
C MET A 496 -18.65 31.33 -23.21
N THR A 497 -19.53 30.34 -23.32
CA THR A 497 -20.45 29.89 -22.24
C THR A 497 -20.36 28.39 -21.98
N GLU A 498 -19.66 27.69 -22.85
CA GLU A 498 -19.44 26.25 -22.90
C GLU A 498 -18.30 26.00 -23.92
N ASN A 499 -17.88 24.76 -24.09
CA ASN A 499 -17.01 24.44 -25.22
C ASN A 499 -17.75 24.68 -26.53
N LYS A 500 -17.11 25.37 -27.48
CA LYS A 500 -17.73 25.72 -28.76
C LYS A 500 -16.84 25.32 -29.92
N GLU A 501 -17.48 25.14 -31.06
CA GLU A 501 -16.82 25.00 -32.34
C GLU A 501 -17.31 26.11 -33.27
N ILE A 502 -16.39 26.73 -34.00
CA ILE A 502 -16.69 27.69 -35.06
C ILE A 502 -15.91 27.32 -36.32
N THR A 503 -16.47 27.70 -37.48
CA THR A 503 -15.79 27.57 -38.76
C THR A 503 -15.55 28.96 -39.34
N ILE A 504 -14.31 29.27 -39.72
CA ILE A 504 -13.95 30.51 -40.41
C ILE A 504 -13.53 30.16 -41.83
N GLN A 505 -14.32 30.60 -42.80
CA GLN A 505 -14.04 30.43 -44.20
C GLN A 505 -13.22 31.61 -44.74
N LEU A 506 -12.06 31.34 -45.33
CA LEU A 506 -11.22 32.35 -45.96
C LEU A 506 -11.57 32.49 -47.46
N PRO A 507 -11.61 33.72 -48.01
CA PRO A 507 -12.10 33.98 -49.36
C PRO A 507 -11.02 33.69 -50.43
N PHE A 508 -10.50 32.46 -50.45
CA PHE A 508 -9.58 31.95 -51.47
C PHE A 508 -9.70 30.43 -51.56
N ILE A 509 -9.07 29.84 -52.58
CA ILE A 509 -8.97 28.39 -52.74
C ILE A 509 -7.49 28.03 -52.59
N ILE A 510 -7.15 27.12 -51.70
CA ILE A 510 -5.79 26.57 -51.68
C ILE A 510 -5.60 25.83 -53.00
N PRO A 511 -4.57 26.14 -53.80
CA PRO A 511 -4.28 25.35 -54.97
C PRO A 511 -4.03 23.91 -54.53
N GLU A 512 -4.93 22.98 -54.87
CA GLU A 512 -4.60 21.57 -54.85
C GLU A 512 -3.42 21.39 -55.81
N PHE A 513 -2.20 21.31 -55.27
CA PHE A 513 -1.11 20.82 -56.09
C PHE A 513 -1.47 19.37 -56.42
N PRO A 514 -1.71 19.01 -57.69
CA PRO A 514 -1.94 17.63 -58.03
C PRO A 514 -0.73 16.87 -57.49
N THR A 515 -0.95 15.76 -56.78
CA THR A 515 0.11 14.95 -56.13
C THR A 515 1.28 14.66 -57.08
N ASN A 516 1.02 14.61 -58.39
CA ASN A 516 2.03 14.52 -59.44
C ASN A 516 3.02 15.69 -59.47
N LEU A 517 2.61 16.94 -59.22
CA LEU A 517 3.47 18.12 -59.23
C LEU A 517 4.45 18.12 -58.05
N LEU A 518 3.98 17.74 -56.85
CA LEU A 518 4.78 17.64 -55.64
C LEU A 518 5.80 16.50 -55.72
N ILE A 519 5.41 15.36 -56.31
CA ILE A 519 6.33 14.27 -56.64
C ILE A 519 7.37 14.74 -57.66
N THR A 520 7.00 15.46 -58.72
CA THR A 520 8.00 16.02 -59.65
C THR A 520 8.91 17.06 -59.01
N LEU A 521 8.43 17.88 -58.07
CA LEU A 521 9.29 18.84 -57.36
C LEU A 521 10.24 18.14 -56.38
N LEU A 522 9.78 17.13 -55.63
CA LEU A 522 10.66 16.31 -54.79
C LEU A 522 11.67 15.51 -55.62
N ILE A 523 11.25 14.93 -56.75
CA ILE A 523 12.15 14.25 -57.68
C ILE A 523 13.14 15.25 -58.29
N ALA A 524 12.72 16.46 -58.65
CA ALA A 524 13.61 17.50 -59.16
C ALA A 524 14.63 17.93 -58.10
N VAL A 525 14.23 18.19 -56.86
CA VAL A 525 15.15 18.57 -55.77
C VAL A 525 16.12 17.43 -55.44
N THR A 526 15.64 16.19 -55.35
CA THR A 526 16.49 15.02 -55.10
C THR A 526 17.43 14.72 -56.27
N THR A 527 16.99 14.82 -57.52
CA THR A 527 17.85 14.66 -58.70
C THR A 527 18.85 15.80 -58.84
N THR A 528 18.51 17.03 -58.49
CA THR A 528 19.43 18.18 -58.48
C THR A 528 20.48 18.02 -57.38
N LEU A 529 20.10 17.58 -56.18
CA LEU A 529 21.01 17.23 -55.10
C LEU A 529 21.92 16.04 -55.47
N PHE A 530 21.39 15.02 -56.14
CA PHE A 530 22.15 13.87 -56.61
C PHE A 530 23.13 14.26 -57.73
N ALA A 531 22.71 15.12 -58.67
CA ALA A 531 23.56 15.68 -59.71
C ALA A 531 24.68 16.54 -59.13
N LEU A 532 24.40 17.40 -58.15
CA LEU A 532 25.41 18.19 -57.42
C LEU A 532 26.40 17.30 -56.66
N LYS A 533 25.93 16.22 -56.02
CA LYS A 533 26.78 15.23 -55.35
C LYS A 533 27.67 14.47 -56.35
N ARG A 534 27.15 14.12 -57.53
CA ARG A 534 27.90 13.49 -58.63
C ARG A 534 28.91 14.46 -59.28
N PHE A 535 28.55 15.73 -59.46
CA PHE A 535 29.45 16.78 -59.96
C PHE A 535 30.62 17.06 -59.01
N LYS A 536 30.35 17.10 -57.68
CA LYS A 536 31.42 17.16 -56.67
C LYS A 536 32.33 15.92 -56.71
N LYS A 537 31.78 14.72 -56.93
CA LYS A 537 32.56 13.47 -57.03
C LYS A 537 33.41 13.39 -58.31
N LEU A 538 32.99 14.03 -59.40
CA LEU A 538 33.72 14.08 -60.67
C LEU A 538 34.88 15.11 -60.68
N LYS A 539 34.78 16.21 -59.92
CA LYS A 539 35.90 17.16 -59.71
C LYS A 539 37.00 16.63 -58.78
N LEU A 540 36.76 15.54 -58.06
CA LEU A 540 37.68 14.94 -57.08
C LEU A 540 38.38 13.67 -57.60
N LYS A 541 38.34 13.38 -58.92
CA LYS A 541 39.27 12.42 -59.52
C LYS A 541 40.61 13.13 -59.82
N PRO A 542 41.73 12.77 -59.17
CA PRO A 542 43.03 13.28 -59.55
C PRO A 542 43.38 12.73 -60.94
N LEU A 543 43.87 13.58 -61.84
CA LEU A 543 44.64 13.11 -62.99
C LEU A 543 45.86 12.34 -62.45
N LYS A 544 45.89 11.02 -62.67
CA LYS A 544 47.13 10.27 -62.66
C LYS A 544 47.82 10.48 -64.01
N GLN A 545 48.87 11.28 -64.03
CA GLN A 545 50.11 10.99 -64.74
C GLN A 545 51.25 11.22 -63.77
#